data_AF-A0A382YLK0-F1
#
_entry.id   AF-A0A382YLK0-F1
#
_cell.length_a   1.000
_cell.length_b   1.000
_cell.length_c   1.000
_cell.angle_alpha   90.00
_cell.angle_beta   90.00
_cell.angle_gamma   90.00
#
_symmetry.space_group_name_H-M   'P 1'
#
loop_
_entity.id
_entity.type
_entity.pdbx_description
1 polymer ?
#
loop_
_entity_poly.entity_id
_entity_poly.type
_entity_poly.pdbx_seq_one_letter_code
_entity_poly.pdbx_strand_id
1 'polypeptide(L)'
;MEQVKSRFIEVMEECWGYESFLPLQSEAMQAISEGRDSVVVLPTGGGKSLCYQAPAVTQEAVSGGGLAVVVSPLISLMKDQVDSLRANGIEAAFINSTLEFEERDQVREKIRAGELRLLYVAPEGLLQESMLTFLATHGN
;
A
#
# COMPACT_ATOMS: atom_id res chain seq x y z
N MET A 1 -7.92 -4.19 20.33
CA MET A 1 -8.01 -2.74 20.04
C MET A 1 -6.74 -2.00 20.41
N GLU A 2 -6.30 -2.04 21.67
CA GLU A 2 -5.10 -1.31 22.12
C GLU A 2 -3.80 -1.86 21.49
N GLN A 3 -3.66 -3.18 21.41
CA GLN A 3 -2.50 -3.86 20.82
C GLN A 3 -2.29 -3.54 19.32
N VAL A 4 -3.37 -3.43 18.54
CA VAL A 4 -3.30 -3.07 17.10
C VAL A 4 -2.84 -1.62 16.93
N LYS A 5 -3.35 -0.70 17.77
CA LYS A 5 -2.92 0.70 17.73
C LYS A 5 -1.44 0.85 18.11
N SER A 6 -0.97 0.12 19.13
CA SER A 6 0.45 0.09 19.49
C SER A 6 1.31 -0.38 18.31
N ARG A 7 0.88 -1.42 17.59
CA ARG A 7 1.61 -1.94 16.44
C ARG A 7 1.71 -0.92 15.28
N PHE A 8 0.64 -0.16 15.03
CA PHE A 8 0.69 0.91 14.04
C PHE A 8 1.64 2.03 14.45
N ILE A 9 1.70 2.39 15.74
CA ILE A 9 2.67 3.38 16.23
C ILE A 9 4.10 2.89 16.02
N GLU A 10 4.40 1.63 16.36
CA GLU A 10 5.73 1.04 16.14
C GLU A 10 6.16 1.14 14.67
N VAL A 11 5.31 0.71 13.74
CA VAL A 11 5.61 0.76 12.31
C VAL A 11 5.68 2.20 11.78
N MET A 12 4.84 3.09 12.30
CA MET A 12 4.88 4.52 11.98
C MET A 12 6.19 5.17 12.41
N GLU A 13 6.69 4.82 13.59
CA GLU A 13 7.97 5.30 14.13
C GLU A 13 9.15 4.70 13.35
N GLU A 14 9.15 3.38 13.12
CA GLU A 14 10.22 2.66 12.41
C GLU A 14 10.40 3.12 10.96
N CYS A 15 9.29 3.28 10.22
CA CYS A 15 9.34 3.60 8.80
C CYS A 15 9.27 5.11 8.49
N TRP A 16 8.60 5.90 9.32
CA TRP A 16 8.38 7.34 9.04
C TRP A 16 8.79 8.28 10.18
N GLY A 17 9.17 7.78 11.35
CA GLY A 17 9.49 8.60 12.52
C GLY A 17 8.28 9.30 13.14
N TYR A 18 7.07 8.78 12.95
CA TYR A 18 5.84 9.36 13.51
C TYR A 18 5.43 8.66 14.80
N GLU A 19 5.50 9.40 15.91
CA GLU A 19 5.20 8.88 17.27
C GLU A 19 3.71 8.93 17.63
N SER A 20 2.87 9.56 16.79
CA SER A 20 1.45 9.74 17.08
C SER A 20 0.59 9.85 15.82
N PHE A 21 -0.70 9.54 15.97
CA PHE A 21 -1.68 9.68 14.90
C PHE A 21 -2.15 11.13 14.76
N LEU A 22 -2.35 11.56 13.51
CA LEU A 22 -3.23 12.69 13.22
C LEU A 22 -4.71 12.29 13.38
N PRO A 23 -5.64 13.27 13.52
CA PRO A 23 -7.06 12.96 13.66
C PRO A 23 -7.58 12.00 12.58
N LEU A 24 -8.40 11.04 13.01
CA LEU A 24 -9.05 10.00 12.18
C LEU A 24 -8.12 8.95 11.53
N GLN A 25 -6.79 9.08 11.64
CA GLN A 25 -5.88 8.07 11.08
C GLN A 25 -6.03 6.73 11.77
N SER A 26 -6.09 6.73 13.10
CA SER A 26 -6.17 5.49 13.88
C SER A 26 -7.44 4.70 13.55
N GLU A 27 -8.55 5.40 13.34
CA GLU A 27 -9.86 4.86 13.02
C GLU A 27 -9.89 4.28 11.59
N ALA A 28 -9.26 4.97 10.63
CA ALA A 28 -9.11 4.51 9.26
C ALA A 28 -8.23 3.25 9.16
N MET A 29 -7.06 3.27 9.81
CA MET A 29 -6.15 2.13 9.84
C MET A 29 -6.77 0.93 10.56
N GLN A 30 -7.51 1.19 11.64
CA GLN A 30 -8.22 0.16 12.38
C GLN A 30 -9.30 -0.52 11.52
N ALA A 31 -10.06 0.25 10.72
CA ALA A 31 -11.03 -0.34 9.80
C ALA A 31 -10.38 -1.36 8.85
N ILE A 32 -9.20 -1.04 8.31
CA ILE A 32 -8.44 -1.94 7.45
C ILE A 32 -8.02 -3.22 8.20
N SER A 33 -7.45 -3.09 9.40
CA SER A 33 -7.04 -4.27 10.21
C SER A 33 -8.20 -5.18 10.61
N GLU A 34 -9.42 -4.64 10.64
CA GLU A 34 -10.64 -5.39 10.94
C GLU A 34 -11.30 -5.96 9.68
N GLY A 35 -10.69 -5.80 8.51
CA GLY A 35 -11.26 -6.23 7.23
C GLY A 35 -12.52 -5.48 6.85
N ARG A 36 -12.69 -4.24 7.34
CA ARG A 36 -13.87 -3.40 7.06
C ARG A 36 -13.56 -2.35 6.01
N ASP A 37 -14.47 -2.23 5.05
CA ASP A 37 -14.46 -1.14 4.08
C ASP A 37 -14.63 0.22 4.79
N SER A 38 -13.97 1.24 4.25
CA SER A 38 -14.05 2.60 4.79
C SER A 38 -13.97 3.66 3.69
N VAL A 39 -14.61 4.81 3.94
CA VAL A 39 -14.48 6.01 3.12
C VAL A 39 -13.82 7.09 3.97
N VAL A 40 -12.62 7.50 3.58
CA VAL A 40 -11.78 8.40 4.36
C VAL A 40 -11.63 9.76 3.67
N VAL A 41 -12.27 10.78 4.23
CA VAL A 41 -12.18 12.16 3.75
C VAL A 41 -11.28 12.94 4.69
N LEU A 42 -10.10 13.29 4.18
CA LEU A 42 -9.05 14.03 4.88
C LEU A 42 -8.52 15.13 3.96
N PRO A 43 -8.15 16.31 4.49
CA PRO A 43 -7.52 17.36 3.71
C PRO A 43 -6.14 16.91 3.20
N THR A 44 -5.61 17.61 2.21
CA THR A 44 -4.19 17.48 1.83
C THR A 44 -3.31 17.71 3.05
N GLY A 45 -2.26 16.89 3.21
CA GLY A 45 -1.40 16.93 4.40
C GLY A 45 -1.99 16.23 5.64
N GLY A 46 -3.27 15.82 5.63
CA GLY A 46 -3.88 15.05 6.73
C GLY A 46 -3.40 13.59 6.83
N GLY A 47 -2.33 13.23 6.14
CA GLY A 47 -1.73 11.89 6.17
C GLY A 47 -2.62 10.78 5.62
N LYS A 48 -3.43 11.06 4.59
CA LYS A 48 -4.31 10.06 3.94
C LYS A 48 -3.55 8.84 3.43
N SER A 49 -2.35 9.03 2.87
CA SER A 49 -1.53 7.90 2.37
C SER A 49 -1.13 6.95 3.49
N LEU A 50 -0.74 7.50 4.64
CA LEU A 50 -0.36 6.71 5.80
C LEU A 50 -1.49 5.77 6.25
N CYS A 51 -2.75 6.21 6.14
CA CYS A 51 -3.92 5.41 6.53
C CYS A 51 -3.99 4.05 5.85
N TYR A 52 -3.47 3.89 4.63
CA TYR A 52 -3.40 2.58 3.95
C TYR A 52 -1.97 2.01 3.88
N GLN A 53 -0.93 2.86 3.95
CA GLN A 53 0.46 2.42 3.92
C GLN A 53 0.89 1.72 5.20
N ALA A 54 0.61 2.30 6.37
CA ALA A 54 1.01 1.67 7.64
C ALA A 54 0.36 0.29 7.82
N PRO A 55 -0.95 0.10 7.54
CA PRO A 55 -1.55 -1.23 7.53
C PRO A 55 -0.91 -2.20 6.53
N ALA A 56 -0.58 -1.76 5.33
CA ALA A 56 0.05 -2.63 4.32
C ALA A 56 1.43 -3.17 4.73
N VAL A 57 2.14 -2.44 5.60
CA VAL A 57 3.46 -2.85 6.10
C VAL A 57 3.33 -3.80 7.30
N THR A 58 2.24 -3.73 8.05
CA THR A 58 1.98 -4.69 9.13
C THR A 58 1.53 -6.04 8.55
N GLN A 59 2.33 -7.09 8.73
CA GLN A 59 2.07 -8.45 8.22
C GLN A 59 0.73 -9.06 8.69
N GLU A 60 0.13 -8.51 9.75
CA GLU A 60 -1.08 -9.02 10.39
C GLU A 60 -2.37 -8.32 9.90
N ALA A 61 -2.28 -7.13 9.27
CA ALA A 61 -3.47 -6.36 8.92
C ALA A 61 -4.24 -6.91 7.71
N VAL A 62 -3.60 -7.76 6.91
CA VAL A 62 -4.25 -8.56 5.87
C VAL A 62 -4.02 -9.99 6.28
N SER A 63 -5.05 -10.72 6.70
CA SER A 63 -4.96 -12.15 7.07
C SER A 63 -4.23 -12.94 5.97
N GLY A 64 -2.91 -13.13 6.13
CA GLY A 64 -2.05 -13.78 5.12
C GLY A 64 -0.74 -13.07 4.77
N GLY A 65 -0.55 -11.79 5.11
CA GLY A 65 0.67 -11.06 4.75
C GLY A 65 0.72 -10.61 3.28
N GLY A 66 -0.42 -10.16 2.75
CA GLY A 66 -0.62 -9.91 1.32
C GLY A 66 -0.19 -8.53 0.80
N LEU A 67 -0.36 -8.37 -0.51
CA LEU A 67 -0.01 -7.18 -1.28
C LEU A 67 -1.13 -6.12 -1.19
N ALA A 68 -0.82 -4.91 -0.74
CA ALA A 68 -1.77 -3.79 -0.84
C ALA A 68 -1.74 -3.18 -2.25
N VAL A 69 -2.89 -3.16 -2.92
CA VAL A 69 -3.03 -2.55 -4.25
C VAL A 69 -3.64 -1.16 -4.12
N VAL A 70 -2.89 -0.15 -4.55
CA VAL A 70 -3.29 1.27 -4.49
C VAL A 70 -3.59 1.77 -5.88
N VAL A 71 -4.85 2.11 -6.14
CA VAL A 71 -5.27 2.64 -7.44
C VAL A 71 -5.13 4.16 -7.45
N SER A 72 -4.35 4.71 -8.38
CA SER A 72 -4.16 6.16 -8.52
C SER A 72 -4.17 6.58 -9.99
N PRO A 73 -4.91 7.64 -10.37
CA PRO A 73 -4.92 8.14 -11.74
C PRO A 73 -3.67 8.97 -12.09
N LEU A 74 -2.86 9.38 -11.11
CA LEU A 74 -1.74 10.29 -11.32
C LEU A 74 -0.41 9.54 -11.31
N ILE A 75 0.19 9.34 -12.49
CA ILE A 75 1.47 8.63 -12.67
C ILE A 75 2.61 9.30 -11.90
N SER A 76 2.69 10.64 -11.92
CA SER A 76 3.71 11.38 -11.15
C SER A 76 3.59 11.10 -9.65
N LEU A 77 2.37 11.13 -9.11
CA LEU A 77 2.11 10.81 -7.71
C LEU A 77 2.50 9.36 -7.39
N MET A 78 2.20 8.40 -8.27
CA MET A 78 2.59 7.00 -8.06
C MET A 78 4.09 6.86 -7.90
N LYS A 79 4.88 7.52 -8.76
CA LYS A 79 6.34 7.53 -8.67
C LYS A 79 6.80 8.13 -7.35
N ASP A 80 6.33 9.33 -7.00
CA ASP A 80 6.73 10.01 -5.77
C ASP A 80 6.40 9.18 -4.51
N GLN A 81 5.25 8.51 -4.49
CA GLN A 81 4.88 7.63 -3.37
C GLN A 81 5.78 6.38 -3.29
N VAL A 82 6.07 5.73 -4.43
CA VAL A 82 6.92 4.54 -4.46
C VAL A 82 8.36 4.87 -4.09
N ASP A 83 8.90 5.98 -4.59
CA ASP A 83 10.25 6.45 -4.26
C ASP A 83 10.35 6.77 -2.77
N SER A 84 9.34 7.44 -2.19
CA SER A 84 9.28 7.71 -0.75
C SER A 84 9.18 6.43 0.09
N LEU A 85 8.37 5.45 -0.31
CA LEU A 85 8.26 4.18 0.39
C LEU A 85 9.59 3.42 0.39
N ARG A 86 10.26 3.36 -0.76
CA ARG A 86 11.58 2.71 -0.89
C ARG A 86 12.66 3.40 -0.07
N ALA A 87 12.65 4.74 -0.03
CA ALA A 87 13.56 5.51 0.81
C ALA A 87 13.39 5.20 2.31
N ASN A 88 12.18 4.81 2.71
CA ASN A 88 11.84 4.35 4.06
C ASN A 88 12.01 2.83 4.26
N GLY A 89 12.70 2.14 3.34
CA GLY A 89 12.96 0.70 3.43
C GLY A 89 11.75 -0.19 3.14
N ILE A 90 10.67 0.35 2.58
CA ILE A 90 9.46 -0.41 2.24
C ILE A 90 9.50 -0.81 0.77
N GLU A 91 9.45 -2.12 0.51
CA GLU A 91 9.35 -2.65 -0.84
C GLU A 91 7.99 -2.32 -1.46
N ALA A 92 8.02 -1.38 -2.41
CA ALA A 92 6.87 -0.96 -3.18
C ALA A 92 7.22 -0.86 -4.67
N ALA A 93 6.21 -0.96 -5.53
CA ALA A 93 6.36 -0.76 -6.97
C ALA A 93 5.12 -0.09 -7.55
N PHE A 94 5.20 0.29 -8.82
CA PHE A 94 4.04 0.73 -9.59
C PHE A 94 3.91 -0.04 -10.91
N ILE A 95 2.70 -0.11 -11.45
CA ILE A 95 2.42 -0.54 -12.83
C ILE A 95 1.53 0.51 -13.52
N ASN A 96 2.02 1.06 -14.62
CA ASN A 96 1.31 2.03 -15.45
C ASN A 96 1.79 1.95 -16.91
N SER A 97 1.27 2.84 -17.76
CA SER A 97 1.58 2.89 -19.19
C SER A 97 3.03 3.29 -19.52
N THR A 98 3.76 3.91 -18.59
CA THR A 98 5.13 4.39 -18.85
C THR A 98 6.20 3.32 -18.66
N LEU A 99 5.90 2.22 -17.97
CA LEU A 99 6.85 1.13 -17.77
C LEU A 99 7.00 0.29 -19.03
N GLU A 100 8.24 -0.06 -19.32
CA GLU A 100 8.60 -1.02 -20.36
C GLU A 100 8.23 -2.45 -19.93
N PHE A 101 8.24 -3.37 -20.90
CA PHE A 101 7.86 -4.76 -20.67
C PHE A 101 8.74 -5.43 -19.60
N GLU A 102 10.05 -5.23 -19.68
CA GLU A 102 11.01 -5.83 -18.75
C GLU A 102 10.81 -5.34 -17.31
N GLU A 103 10.56 -4.04 -17.13
CA GLU A 103 10.30 -3.46 -15.81
C GLU A 103 8.98 -4.00 -15.22
N ARG A 104 7.94 -4.15 -16.04
CA ARG A 104 6.67 -4.75 -15.61
C ARG A 104 6.86 -6.21 -15.20
N ASP A 105 7.70 -6.95 -15.92
CA ASP A 105 7.98 -8.35 -15.61
C ASP A 105 8.73 -8.48 -14.29
N GLN A 106 9.73 -7.62 -14.04
CA GLN A 106 10.42 -7.55 -12.74
C GLN A 106 9.46 -7.27 -11.58
N VAL A 107 8.50 -6.36 -11.76
CA VAL A 107 7.47 -6.11 -10.74
C VAL A 107 6.61 -7.35 -10.50
N ARG A 108 6.25 -8.08 -11.55
CA ARG A 108 5.49 -9.33 -11.42
C ARG A 108 6.26 -10.42 -10.69
N GLU A 109 7.56 -10.56 -10.96
CA GLU A 109 8.42 -11.50 -10.24
C GLU A 109 8.48 -11.18 -8.75
N LYS A 110 8.63 -9.90 -8.38
CA LYS A 110 8.59 -9.48 -6.96
C LYS A 110 7.24 -9.78 -6.29
N ILE A 111 6.13 -9.63 -7.03
CA ILE A 111 4.79 -10.00 -6.53
C ILE A 111 4.73 -11.51 -6.29
N ARG A 112 5.17 -12.33 -7.24
CA ARG A 112 5.22 -13.80 -7.10
C ARG A 112 6.07 -14.26 -5.93
N ALA A 113 7.15 -13.55 -5.66
CA ALA A 113 8.06 -13.83 -4.55
C ALA A 113 7.52 -13.35 -3.19
N GLY A 114 6.41 -12.62 -3.13
CA GLY A 114 5.87 -12.04 -1.89
C GLY A 114 6.73 -10.93 -1.30
N GLU A 115 7.56 -10.29 -2.13
CA GLU A 115 8.52 -9.26 -1.68
C GLU A 115 7.88 -7.87 -1.58
N LEU A 116 6.82 -7.60 -2.35
CA LEU A 116 6.16 -6.29 -2.35
C LEU A 116 5.10 -6.17 -1.25
N ARG A 117 5.14 -5.03 -0.55
CA ARG A 117 4.09 -4.61 0.37
C ARG A 117 3.02 -3.77 -0.32
N LEU A 118 3.42 -2.90 -1.24
CA LEU A 118 2.52 -2.02 -1.97
C LEU A 118 2.74 -2.05 -3.47
N LEU A 119 1.64 -2.15 -4.22
CA LEU A 119 1.60 -1.96 -5.66
C LEU A 119 0.69 -0.79 -6.01
N TYR A 120 1.27 0.29 -6.54
CA TYR A 120 0.51 1.37 -7.15
C TYR A 120 0.14 1.00 -8.58
N VAL A 121 -1.13 1.14 -8.97
CA VAL A 121 -1.59 0.78 -10.32
C VAL A 121 -2.49 1.86 -10.89
N ALA A 122 -2.32 2.14 -12.18
CA ALA A 122 -3.22 3.02 -12.90
C ALA A 122 -4.58 2.30 -13.14
N PRO A 123 -5.73 2.98 -13.09
CA PRO A 123 -7.04 2.34 -13.23
C PRO A 123 -7.16 1.46 -14.48
N GLU A 124 -6.68 1.97 -15.62
CA GLU A 124 -6.69 1.26 -16.90
C GLU A 124 -5.81 0.00 -16.90
N GLY A 125 -4.72 0.00 -16.13
CA GLY A 125 -3.85 -1.16 -15.98
C GLY A 125 -4.47 -2.25 -15.11
N LEU A 126 -5.17 -1.84 -14.04
CA LEU A 126 -5.85 -2.78 -13.14
C LEU A 126 -7.04 -3.47 -13.82
N LEU A 127 -7.79 -2.75 -14.65
CA LEU A 127 -8.98 -3.27 -15.32
C LEU A 127 -8.68 -4.30 -16.43
N GLN A 128 -7.41 -4.55 -16.74
CA GLN A 128 -7.03 -5.62 -17.66
C GLN A 128 -7.30 -6.98 -17.01
N GLU A 129 -8.03 -7.85 -17.68
CA GLU A 129 -8.38 -9.20 -17.17
C GLU A 129 -7.13 -10.01 -16.77
N SER A 130 -6.04 -9.86 -17.51
CA SER A 130 -4.75 -10.49 -17.20
C SER A 130 -4.16 -10.00 -15.88
N MET A 131 -4.33 -8.72 -15.54
CA MET A 131 -3.86 -8.15 -14.28
C MET A 131 -4.71 -8.62 -13.10
N LEU A 132 -6.04 -8.58 -13.24
CA LEU A 132 -6.95 -9.05 -12.19
C LEU A 132 -6.72 -10.53 -11.88
N THR A 133 -6.60 -11.36 -12.92
CA THR A 133 -6.32 -12.80 -12.77
C THR A 133 -4.97 -13.03 -12.10
N PHE A 134 -3.96 -12.25 -12.49
CA PHE A 134 -2.61 -12.35 -11.91
C PHE A 134 -2.63 -12.03 -10.41
N LEU A 135 -3.26 -10.92 -10.02
CA LEU A 135 -3.37 -10.50 -8.61
C LEU A 135 -4.22 -11.45 -7.78
N ALA A 136 -5.32 -11.98 -8.33
CA ALA A 136 -6.13 -12.99 -7.63
C ALA A 136 -5.35 -14.28 -7.33
N THR A 137 -4.33 -14.58 -8.13
CA THR A 137 -3.51 -15.80 -7.98
C THR A 137 -2.28 -15.57 -7.08
N HIS A 138 -1.68 -14.38 -7.10
CA HIS A 138 -0.37 -14.11 -6.47
C HIS A 138 -0.37 -12.96 -5.45
N GLY A 139 -1.48 -12.26 -5.25
CA GLY A 139 -1.57 -11.10 -4.34
C GLY A 139 -1.89 -11.44 -2.88
N ASN A 140 -1.88 -12.73 -2.53
CA ASN A 140 -2.23 -13.22 -1.19
C ASN A 140 -1.11 -13.05 -0.18
#